data_AF-A0A9D4RCF4-F1
#
_entry.id   AF-A0A9D4RCF4-F1
#
_cell.length_a   1.000
_cell.length_b   1.000
_cell.length_c   1.000
_cell.angle_alpha   90.00
_cell.angle_beta   90.00
_cell.angle_gamma   90.00
#
_symmetry.space_group_name_H-M   'P 1'
#
loop_
_entity.id
_entity.type
_entity.pdbx_description
1 polymer ?
#
loop_
_entity_poly.entity_id
_entity_poly.type
_entity_poly.pdbx_seq_one_letter_code
_entity_poly.pdbx_strand_id
1 'polypeptide(L)' 'MLLVPITAGPDHWHLDYPHCGGIRQSPIDLQTRNVVVDPTYLSPIEFSGYDRVSNLYYTLENNGHTGKSMDIYRVVST' A
#
# COMPACT_ATOMS: atom_id res chain seq x y z
N MET A 1 5.73 -19.44 -17.88
CA MET A 1 6.60 -18.26 -17.64
C MET A 1 6.31 -17.29 -18.77
N LEU A 2 5.43 -16.31 -18.56
CA LEU A 2 5.11 -15.30 -19.57
C LEU A 2 6.02 -14.10 -19.36
N LEU A 3 6.75 -13.73 -20.41
CA LEU A 3 7.62 -12.56 -20.43
C LEU A 3 6.72 -11.32 -20.52
N VAL A 4 6.66 -10.51 -19.45
CA VAL A 4 6.07 -9.17 -19.53
C VAL A 4 6.97 -8.34 -20.44
N PRO A 5 6.46 -7.73 -21.52
CA PRO A 5 7.28 -6.90 -22.39
C PRO A 5 7.86 -5.73 -21.60
N ILE A 6 9.14 -5.46 -21.82
CA ILE A 6 9.98 -4.47 -21.10
C ILE A 6 9.41 -3.04 -21.22
N THR A 7 8.45 -2.82 -22.12
CA THR A 7 7.81 -1.53 -22.42
C THR A 7 6.66 -1.14 -21.48
N ALA A 8 6.26 -1.99 -20.52
CA ALA A 8 5.12 -1.75 -19.61
C ALA A 8 5.54 -1.39 -18.17
N GLY A 9 6.77 -0.92 -17.97
CA GLY A 9 7.30 -0.54 -16.65
C GLY A 9 6.82 0.83 -16.16
N PRO A 10 7.13 1.19 -14.89
CA PRO A 10 6.74 2.47 -14.30
C PRO A 10 7.05 3.70 -15.13
N ASP A 11 8.20 3.71 -15.82
CA ASP A 11 8.62 4.79 -16.72
C ASP A 11 7.60 5.10 -17.83
N HIS A 12 6.78 4.12 -18.22
CA HIS A 12 5.79 4.22 -19.30
C HIS A 12 4.35 4.23 -18.82
N TRP A 13 4.08 4.06 -17.51
CA TRP A 13 2.70 4.00 -16.99
C TRP A 13 1.87 5.23 -17.36
N HIS A 14 2.49 6.40 -17.48
CA HIS A 14 1.82 7.64 -17.87
C HIS A 14 1.16 7.59 -19.26
N LEU A 15 1.57 6.68 -20.15
CA LEU A 15 0.98 6.52 -21.48
C LEU A 15 -0.44 5.95 -21.40
N ASP A 16 -0.66 5.00 -20.49
CA ASP A 16 -1.96 4.31 -20.30
C ASP A 16 -2.73 4.86 -19.08
N TYR A 17 -2.01 5.35 -18.08
CA TYR A 17 -2.51 5.91 -16.82
C TYR A 17 -1.98 7.35 -16.66
N PRO A 18 -2.61 8.36 -17.27
CA PRO A 18 -2.08 9.74 -17.33
C PRO A 18 -1.71 10.35 -15.97
N HIS A 19 -2.39 9.94 -14.89
CA HIS A 19 -2.07 10.38 -13.53
C HIS A 19 -0.66 9.99 -13.08
N CYS A 20 -0.10 8.88 -13.58
CA CYS A 20 1.28 8.44 -13.27
C CYS A 20 2.36 9.42 -13.77
N GLY A 21 2.05 10.28 -14.76
CA GLY A 21 2.93 11.35 -15.22
C GLY A 21 2.72 12.70 -14.52
N GLY A 22 1.88 12.74 -13.47
CA GLY A 22 1.55 13.98 -12.75
C GLY A 22 2.66 14.48 -11.83
N ILE A 23 2.53 15.72 -11.34
CA ILE A 23 3.51 16.36 -10.45
C ILE A 23 3.29 16.08 -8.95
N ARG A 24 2.23 15.34 -8.61
CA ARG A 24 1.86 14.96 -7.23
C ARG A 24 1.84 13.44 -7.11
N GLN A 25 3.01 12.82 -7.26
CA GLN A 25 3.18 11.36 -7.23
C GLN A 25 3.99 10.94 -6.01
N SER A 26 3.81 9.68 -5.62
CA SER A 26 4.60 8.99 -4.60
C SER A 26 5.41 7.86 -5.27
N PRO A 27 6.53 7.41 -4.67
CA PRO A 27 7.15 7.91 -3.44
C PRO A 27 7.90 9.24 -3.65
N ILE A 28 8.23 9.89 -2.53
CA ILE A 28 9.13 11.07 -2.51
C ILE A 28 10.26 10.85 -1.49
N ASP A 29 11.36 11.57 -1.68
CA ASP A 29 12.41 11.68 -0.67
C ASP A 29 11.98 12.66 0.44
N LEU A 30 11.84 12.15 1.67
CA LEU A 30 11.48 12.95 2.84
C LEU A 30 12.73 13.54 3.50
N GLN A 31 13.09 14.76 3.10
CA GLN A 31 14.19 15.50 3.73
C GLN A 31 13.71 16.14 5.04
N THR A 32 14.07 15.56 6.17
CA THR A 32 13.63 15.99 7.52
C THR A 32 13.91 17.47 7.83
N ARG A 33 14.96 18.06 7.24
CA ARG A 33 15.25 19.50 7.37
C ARG A 33 14.19 20.42 6.73
N ASN A 34 13.36 19.90 5.83
CA ASN A 34 12.37 20.65 5.06
C ASN A 34 10.92 20.35 5.49
N VAL A 35 10.72 19.47 6.48
CA VAL A 35 9.36 19.13 6.94
C VAL A 35 8.81 20.25 7.81
N VAL A 36 7.50 20.45 7.73
CA VAL A 36 6.78 21.37 8.63
C VAL A 36 6.22 20.54 9.78
N VAL A 37 6.67 20.80 11.00
CA VAL A 37 6.15 20.15 12.21
C VAL A 37 4.81 20.79 12.57
N ASP A 38 3.78 19.98 12.74
CA ASP A 38 2.42 20.44 13.06
C ASP A 38 1.90 19.73 14.32
N PRO A 39 2.26 20.20 15.53
CA PRO A 39 1.79 19.61 16.77
C PRO A 39 0.34 20.01 17.11
N THR A 40 -0.24 20.96 16.39
CA THR A 40 -1.60 21.46 16.65
C THR A 40 -2.66 20.58 16.01
N TYR A 41 -2.39 20.06 14.81
CA TYR A 41 -3.35 19.24 14.05
C TYR A 41 -2.94 17.77 13.92
N LEU A 42 -1.67 17.41 14.14
CA LEU A 42 -1.23 16.01 14.11
C LEU A 42 -1.28 15.39 15.50
N SER A 43 -2.34 14.63 15.76
CA SER A 43 -2.43 13.74 16.91
C SER A 43 -1.71 12.40 16.66
N PRO A 44 -1.30 11.67 17.71
CA PRO A 44 -0.85 10.30 17.57
C PRO A 44 -1.85 9.44 16.82
N ILE A 45 -1.35 8.49 16.02
CA ILE A 45 -2.19 7.49 15.38
C ILE A 45 -2.59 6.46 16.43
N GLU A 46 -3.89 6.34 16.68
CA GLU A 46 -4.46 5.34 17.60
C GLU A 46 -4.72 4.03 16.86
N PHE A 47 -4.03 2.97 17.29
CA PHE A 47 -4.19 1.63 16.72
C PHE A 47 -5.12 0.80 17.60
N SER A 48 -6.21 0.27 17.02
CA SER A 48 -7.13 -0.62 17.73
C SER A 48 -7.09 -2.02 17.12
N GLY A 49 -6.78 -3.03 17.93
CA GLY A 49 -6.80 -4.44 17.52
C GLY A 49 -5.60 -4.92 16.71
N TYR A 50 -4.59 -4.06 16.48
CA TYR A 50 -3.33 -4.44 15.82
C TYR A 50 -2.37 -5.21 16.74
N ASP A 51 -2.60 -5.16 18.05
CA ASP A 51 -1.87 -5.90 19.09
C ASP A 51 -2.41 -7.34 19.29
N ARG A 52 -3.55 -7.65 18.67
CA ARG A 52 -4.23 -8.94 18.81
C ARG A 52 -4.27 -9.66 17.49
N VAL A 53 -3.81 -10.89 17.50
CA VAL A 53 -3.98 -11.81 16.38
C VAL A 53 -4.93 -12.92 16.83
N SER A 54 -6.23 -12.79 16.57
CA SER A 54 -7.25 -13.79 16.91
C SER A 54 -7.96 -14.34 15.66
N ASN A 55 -8.38 -15.61 15.71
CA ASN A 55 -9.10 -16.30 14.62
C ASN A 55 -8.36 -16.31 13.25
N LEU A 56 -7.11 -16.78 13.26
CA LEU A 56 -6.16 -16.79 12.15
C LEU A 56 -6.52 -17.74 11.00
N TYR A 57 -7.36 -17.27 10.07
CA TYR A 57 -7.32 -17.72 8.68
C TYR A 57 -7.10 -16.50 7.79
N TYR A 58 -5.84 -16.23 7.46
CA TYR A 58 -5.47 -15.19 6.51
C TYR A 58 -5.14 -15.84 5.17
N THR A 59 -5.66 -15.27 4.09
CA THR A 59 -5.24 -15.66 2.75
C THR A 59 -4.14 -14.70 2.31
N LEU A 60 -2.96 -15.25 2.05
CA LEU A 60 -1.88 -14.53 1.41
C LEU A 60 -1.90 -14.85 -0.09
N GLU A 61 -2.12 -13.83 -0.91
CA GLU A 61 -2.18 -13.93 -2.35
C GLU A 61 -0.94 -13.29 -2.98
N ASN A 62 -0.33 -13.97 -3.94
CA ASN A 62 0.65 -13.37 -4.83
C ASN A 62 -0.06 -12.91 -6.11
N ASN A 63 -0.22 -11.61 -6.29
CA ASN A 63 -0.88 -11.05 -7.48
C ASN A 63 0.09 -10.75 -8.65
N GLY A 64 1.34 -11.22 -8.56
CA GLY A 64 2.39 -10.95 -9.54
C GLY A 64 3.12 -9.61 -9.36
N HIS A 65 2.67 -8.75 -8.44
CA HIS A 65 3.27 -7.44 -8.16
C HIS A 65 3.67 -7.27 -6.69
N THR A 66 2.91 -7.83 -5.75
CA THR A 66 3.18 -7.85 -4.31
C THR A 66 2.50 -9.07 -3.66
N GLY A 67 2.93 -9.43 -2.45
CA GLY A 67 2.11 -10.24 -1.56
C GLY A 67 0.97 -9.39 -0.99
N LYS A 68 -0.27 -9.84 -1.11
CA LYS A 68 -1.47 -9.19 -0.56
C LYS A 68 -2.09 -10.10 0.50
N SER A 69 -2.24 -9.58 1.71
CA SER A 69 -3.05 -10.23 2.75
C SER A 69 -4.49 -9.69 2.66
N MET A 70 -5.50 -10.55 2.68
CA MET A 70 -6.91 -10.16 2.80
C MET A 70 -7.53 -10.72 4.09
N ASP A 71 -8.41 -9.94 4.72
CA ASP A 71 -8.99 -10.28 6.02
C ASP A 71 -9.98 -11.46 6.00
N ILE A 72 -9.73 -12.32 6.99
CA ILE A 72 -10.51 -13.31 7.74
C ILE A 72 -12.00 -13.48 7.39
N TYR A 73 -12.37 -14.66 6.90
CA TYR A 73 -13.75 -15.14 6.97
C TYR A 73 -14.15 -15.36 8.44
N ARG A 74 -15.22 -14.70 8.91
CA ARG A 74 -15.89 -15.09 10.16
C ARG A 74 -16.47 -16.49 9.97
N VAL A 75 -15.83 -17.52 10.51
CA VAL A 75 -16.52 -18.79 10.77
C VAL A 75 -17.44 -18.54 11.96
N VAL A 76 -18.70 -18.23 11.69
CA VAL A 76 -19.74 -18.33 12.71
C VAL A 76 -20.05 -19.82 12.85
N SER A 77 -19.55 -20.46 13.90
CA SER A 77 -19.97 -21.82 14.24
C SER A 77 -21.43 -21.75 14.70
N THR A 78 -22.31 -22.47 14.01
CA THR A 78 -23.65 -22.83 14.48
C THR A 78 -23.57 -23.74 15.70
#